data_AF-A0A0H2RQH7-F1
#
_entry.id   AF-A0A0H2RQH7-F1
#
_cell.length_a   1.000
_cell.length_b   1.000
_cell.length_c   1.000
_cell.angle_alpha   90.00
_cell.angle_beta   90.00
_cell.angle_gamma   90.00
#
_symmetry.space_group_name_H-M   'P 1'
#
loop_
_entity.id
_entity.type
_entity.pdbx_description
1 polymer ?
#
loop_
_entity_poly.entity_id
_entity_poly.type
_entity_poly.pdbx_seq_one_letter_code
_entity_poly.pdbx_strand_id
1 'polypeptide(L)'
;MTLPPILYHYFTLPLPYAPTLALQNLIHGIQLAQRRTASNVHQDYLLLLQHRPVYTAGRRQNEDSVRDERDRLTRMGADFEATERGGQLTYHGPGQLVGYPLLDLGRTSPAMPVRDYVCRLQRTLQAHLQGAHGIASAPSDNTGVFLDDGDGRGAKSKIASIGVQVRHRLTTHGFALNVTPSPLPWFDQVVACGLADVKATAIAGRSQSTPEDAVSVEGEIAGIVDTFGRIFSRDMERLELKQGEVADAILELEDIARKRETSVITIAGTSSHGHILCPPGFREARLEVKKEFNLDQCTVNKRCPSQEARNQQQKRPARVFGVGLASRGAALRDLRLGGLPHAIFSSSINSASI
;
A
#
# COMPACT_ATOMS: atom_id res chain seq x y z
N MET A 1 -3.28 0.29 34.69
CA MET A 1 -2.45 -0.88 34.30
C MET A 1 -1.99 -0.65 32.88
N THR A 2 -0.71 -0.76 32.61
CA THR A 2 -0.17 -0.74 31.25
C THR A 2 -0.65 -2.03 30.54
N LEU A 3 -1.14 -1.89 29.32
CA LEU A 3 -1.49 -3.06 28.51
C LEU A 3 -0.19 -3.80 28.14
N PRO A 4 -0.22 -5.13 27.93
CA PRO A 4 0.95 -5.88 27.49
C PRO A 4 1.51 -5.30 26.17
N PRO A 5 2.76 -5.62 25.80
CA PRO A 5 3.30 -5.24 24.50
C PRO A 5 2.38 -5.73 23.37
N ILE A 6 2.40 -5.08 22.21
CA ILE A 6 1.78 -5.59 20.99
C ILE A 6 2.80 -6.48 20.30
N LEU A 7 2.41 -7.73 20.00
CA LEU A 7 3.30 -8.65 19.29
C LEU A 7 3.19 -8.42 17.80
N TYR A 8 4.30 -8.11 17.14
CA TYR A 8 4.31 -7.92 15.69
C TYR A 8 5.01 -9.07 14.96
N HIS A 9 4.54 -9.37 13.76
CA HIS A 9 5.16 -10.33 12.86
C HIS A 9 5.17 -9.77 11.44
N TYR A 10 6.31 -9.87 10.76
CA TYR A 10 6.46 -9.49 9.35
C TYR A 10 6.64 -10.74 8.49
N PHE A 11 5.72 -10.93 7.55
CA PHE A 11 5.82 -11.99 6.54
C PHE A 11 6.70 -11.52 5.38
N THR A 12 7.79 -12.24 5.13
CA THR A 12 8.79 -11.85 4.12
C THR A 12 8.38 -12.15 2.67
N LEU A 13 7.38 -13.00 2.46
CA LEU A 13 6.88 -13.36 1.13
C LEU A 13 5.45 -12.83 0.92
N PRO A 14 5.08 -12.41 -0.30
CA PRO A 14 3.72 -12.02 -0.61
C PRO A 14 2.70 -13.13 -0.38
N LEU A 15 1.68 -12.83 0.44
CA LEU A 15 0.68 -13.80 0.89
C LEU A 15 -0.59 -13.77 0.02
N PRO A 16 -1.21 -14.93 -0.25
CA PRO A 16 -2.56 -14.97 -0.82
C PRO A 16 -3.56 -14.37 0.17
N TYR A 17 -4.56 -13.63 -0.34
CA TYR A 17 -5.46 -12.86 0.51
C TYR A 17 -6.37 -13.73 1.37
N ALA A 18 -7.07 -14.71 0.78
CA ALA A 18 -8.03 -15.53 1.50
C ALA A 18 -7.43 -16.31 2.70
N PRO A 19 -6.29 -17.01 2.60
CA PRO A 19 -5.64 -17.63 3.76
C PRO A 19 -5.20 -16.62 4.82
N THR A 20 -4.79 -15.41 4.41
CA THR A 20 -4.44 -14.33 5.35
C THR A 20 -5.66 -13.80 6.09
N LEU A 21 -6.82 -13.70 5.42
CA LEU A 21 -8.09 -13.34 6.05
C LEU A 21 -8.53 -14.42 7.05
N ALA A 22 -8.32 -15.70 6.73
CA ALA A 22 -8.58 -16.80 7.65
C ALA A 22 -7.72 -16.70 8.92
N LEU A 23 -6.44 -16.36 8.80
CA LEU A 23 -5.57 -16.11 9.95
C LEU A 23 -6.08 -14.96 10.84
N GLN A 24 -6.53 -13.85 10.25
CA GLN A 24 -7.12 -12.74 11.01
C GLN A 24 -8.37 -13.18 11.78
N ASN A 25 -9.23 -14.00 11.16
CA ASN A 25 -10.44 -14.52 11.81
C ASN A 25 -10.12 -15.53 12.93
N LEU A 26 -9.08 -16.36 12.76
CA LEU A 26 -8.59 -17.26 13.79
C LEU A 26 -8.13 -16.48 15.03
N ILE A 27 -7.23 -15.50 14.84
CA ILE A 27 -6.72 -14.66 15.93
C ILE A 27 -7.87 -13.90 16.61
N HIS A 28 -8.82 -13.37 15.83
CA HIS A 28 -10.03 -12.75 16.37
C HIS A 28 -10.83 -13.70 17.28
N GLY A 29 -11.02 -14.95 16.85
CA GLY A 29 -11.70 -15.98 17.63
C GLY A 29 -10.98 -16.30 18.94
N ILE A 30 -9.65 -16.45 18.89
CA ILE A 30 -8.80 -16.69 20.06
C ILE A 30 -8.90 -15.52 21.04
N GLN A 31 -8.74 -14.28 20.58
CA GLN A 31 -8.87 -13.08 21.40
C GLN A 31 -10.26 -12.98 22.05
N LEU A 32 -11.32 -13.27 21.29
CA LEU A 32 -12.69 -13.24 21.79
C LEU A 32 -12.92 -14.30 22.89
N ALA A 33 -12.40 -15.52 22.70
CA ALA A 33 -12.50 -16.58 23.68
C ALA A 33 -11.73 -16.23 24.96
N GLN A 34 -10.49 -15.76 24.84
CA GLN A 34 -9.64 -15.38 25.96
C GLN A 34 -10.19 -14.18 26.73
N ARG A 35 -10.80 -13.21 26.04
CA ARG A 35 -11.45 -12.05 26.67
C ARG A 35 -12.58 -12.42 27.62
N ARG A 36 -13.26 -13.55 27.39
CA ARG A 36 -14.36 -14.04 28.25
C ARG A 36 -13.86 -14.75 29.50
N THR A 37 -12.55 -15.00 29.62
CA THR A 37 -11.97 -15.62 30.81
C THR A 37 -11.88 -14.63 31.97
N ALA A 38 -11.83 -15.14 33.20
CA ALA A 38 -11.77 -14.31 34.41
C ALA A 38 -10.53 -13.40 34.47
N SER A 39 -9.42 -13.78 33.82
CA SER A 39 -8.21 -12.96 33.78
C SER A 39 -8.28 -11.84 32.73
N ASN A 40 -9.10 -11.98 31.68
CA ASN A 40 -9.14 -11.10 30.51
C ASN A 40 -7.73 -10.76 29.96
N VAL A 41 -6.78 -11.68 30.13
CA VAL A 41 -5.42 -11.55 29.62
C VAL A 41 -5.38 -12.19 28.25
N HIS A 42 -5.20 -11.37 27.22
CA HIS A 42 -4.95 -11.81 25.87
C HIS A 42 -4.00 -10.85 25.16
N GLN A 43 -3.47 -11.34 24.04
CA GLN A 43 -2.45 -10.67 23.28
C GLN A 43 -3.04 -9.87 22.12
N ASP A 44 -2.54 -8.66 21.92
CA ASP A 44 -2.79 -7.85 20.73
C ASP A 44 -1.68 -8.09 19.70
N TYR A 45 -2.01 -8.04 18.41
CA TYR A 45 -1.06 -8.32 17.34
C TYR A 45 -1.00 -7.21 16.29
N LEU A 46 0.16 -7.08 15.64
CA LEU A 46 0.33 -6.31 14.41
C LEU A 46 0.97 -7.22 13.34
N LEU A 47 0.17 -7.68 12.38
CA LEU A 47 0.69 -8.43 11.24
C LEU A 47 1.08 -7.44 10.13
N LEU A 48 2.30 -7.55 9.63
CA LEU A 48 2.82 -6.76 8.52
C LEU A 48 3.17 -7.70 7.36
N LEU A 49 2.77 -7.36 6.15
CA LEU A 49 2.95 -8.23 4.99
C LEU A 49 2.79 -7.48 3.68
N GLN A 50 3.06 -8.19 2.60
CA GLN A 50 2.62 -7.84 1.26
C GLN A 50 1.59 -8.89 0.81
N HIS A 51 0.63 -8.48 -0.02
CA HIS A 51 -0.24 -9.42 -0.70
C HIS A 51 0.29 -9.75 -2.09
N ARG A 52 -0.11 -10.90 -2.61
CA ARG A 52 -0.12 -11.14 -4.05
C ARG A 52 -1.17 -10.22 -4.70
N PRO A 53 -1.09 -9.94 -6.01
CA PRO A 53 -2.06 -9.08 -6.68
C PRO A 53 -3.50 -9.53 -6.38
N VAL A 54 -4.27 -8.65 -5.73
CA VAL A 54 -5.65 -8.92 -5.33
C VAL A 54 -6.46 -7.63 -5.31
N TYR A 55 -7.68 -7.69 -5.83
CA TYR A 55 -8.69 -6.67 -5.59
C TYR A 55 -9.64 -7.13 -4.49
N THR A 56 -9.94 -6.23 -3.55
CA THR A 56 -10.88 -6.53 -2.48
C THR A 56 -12.05 -5.57 -2.54
N ALA A 57 -13.28 -6.09 -2.50
CA ALA A 57 -14.49 -5.30 -2.41
C ALA A 57 -14.94 -5.23 -0.94
N GLY A 58 -15.03 -4.02 -0.37
CA GLY A 58 -15.55 -3.80 0.98
C GLY A 58 -17.08 -3.70 1.01
N ARG A 59 -17.65 -3.56 2.21
CA ARG A 59 -19.11 -3.56 2.45
C ARG A 59 -19.91 -2.46 1.75
N ARG A 60 -19.26 -1.40 1.24
CA ARG A 60 -19.94 -0.29 0.56
C ARG A 60 -19.95 -0.43 -0.96
N GLN A 61 -19.49 -1.56 -1.49
CA GLN A 61 -19.49 -1.82 -2.93
C GLN A 61 -20.87 -2.30 -3.40
N ASN A 62 -21.34 -1.80 -4.55
CA ASN A 62 -22.62 -2.22 -5.14
C ASN A 62 -22.48 -3.60 -5.81
N GLU A 63 -23.31 -4.58 -5.42
CA GLU A 63 -23.24 -5.99 -5.84
C GLU A 63 -23.35 -6.19 -7.36
N ASP A 64 -24.20 -5.43 -8.05
CA ASP A 64 -24.40 -5.58 -9.51
C ASP A 64 -23.13 -5.22 -10.31
N SER A 65 -22.32 -4.28 -9.80
CA SER A 65 -21.05 -3.88 -10.41
C SER A 65 -19.88 -4.82 -10.12
N VAL A 66 -20.04 -5.75 -9.16
CA VAL A 66 -18.94 -6.59 -8.66
C VAL A 66 -18.67 -7.79 -9.55
N ARG A 67 -19.70 -8.35 -10.20
CA ARG A 67 -19.55 -9.59 -10.98
C ARG A 67 -18.71 -9.39 -12.25
N ASP A 68 -19.10 -8.43 -13.08
CA ASP A 68 -18.39 -8.17 -14.35
C ASP A 68 -16.95 -7.70 -14.09
N GLU A 69 -16.78 -6.91 -13.04
CA GLU A 69 -15.48 -6.38 -12.65
C GLU A 69 -14.58 -7.48 -12.06
N ARG A 70 -15.12 -8.41 -11.27
CA ARG A 70 -14.40 -9.59 -10.79
C ARG A 70 -13.81 -10.38 -11.95
N ASP A 71 -14.61 -10.70 -12.97
CA ASP A 71 -14.16 -11.53 -14.09
C ASP A 71 -13.10 -10.79 -14.93
N ARG A 72 -13.25 -9.47 -15.09
CA ARG A 72 -12.25 -8.63 -15.78
C ARG A 72 -10.93 -8.62 -15.04
N LEU A 73 -10.95 -8.33 -13.74
CA LEU A 73 -9.75 -8.19 -12.91
C LEU A 73 -9.03 -9.53 -12.70
N THR A 74 -9.79 -10.63 -12.58
CA THR A 74 -9.21 -11.97 -12.48
C THR A 74 -8.45 -12.36 -13.75
N ARG A 75 -8.96 -12.01 -14.93
CA ARG A 75 -8.27 -12.22 -16.21
C ARG A 75 -6.97 -11.40 -16.34
N MET A 76 -6.82 -10.32 -15.57
CA MET A 76 -5.57 -9.54 -15.52
C MET A 76 -4.50 -10.20 -14.63
N GLY A 77 -4.83 -11.28 -13.92
CA GLY A 77 -3.91 -12.00 -13.05
C GLY A 77 -3.92 -11.55 -11.58
N ALA A 78 -4.96 -10.83 -11.14
CA ALA A 78 -5.19 -10.52 -9.73
C ALA A 78 -6.31 -11.39 -9.16
N ASP A 79 -6.18 -11.85 -7.92
CA ASP A 79 -7.28 -12.47 -7.20
C ASP A 79 -8.40 -11.43 -6.95
N PHE A 80 -9.62 -11.88 -6.66
CA PHE A 80 -10.73 -10.99 -6.30
C PHE A 80 -11.48 -11.52 -5.09
N GLU A 81 -11.61 -10.71 -4.05
CA GLU A 81 -12.21 -11.12 -2.78
C GLU A 81 -13.27 -10.12 -2.30
N ALA A 82 -14.45 -10.63 -1.95
CA ALA A 82 -15.46 -9.85 -1.24
C ALA A 82 -15.18 -9.90 0.27
N THR A 83 -15.28 -8.77 0.95
CA THR A 83 -14.79 -8.63 2.32
C THR A 83 -15.69 -7.76 3.18
N GLU A 84 -15.65 -8.00 4.49
CA GLU A 84 -16.46 -7.27 5.46
C GLU A 84 -15.79 -6.00 6.01
N ARG A 85 -14.68 -5.55 5.40
CA ARG A 85 -14.03 -4.29 5.80
C ARG A 85 -14.86 -3.09 5.40
N GLY A 86 -14.61 -1.97 6.08
CA GLY A 86 -15.13 -0.67 5.63
C GLY A 86 -14.56 -0.25 4.26
N GLY A 87 -15.28 0.64 3.58
CA GLY A 87 -14.87 1.18 2.28
C GLY A 87 -15.40 0.37 1.09
N GLN A 88 -14.96 0.77 -0.10
CA GLN A 88 -15.32 0.19 -1.39
C GLN A 88 -14.15 -0.65 -1.95
N LEU A 89 -14.11 -0.88 -3.26
CA LEU A 89 -13.03 -1.57 -3.98
C LEU A 89 -11.64 -0.94 -3.73
N THR A 90 -10.62 -1.79 -3.54
CA THR A 90 -9.19 -1.39 -3.50
C THR A 90 -8.30 -2.51 -4.02
N TYR A 91 -7.04 -2.19 -4.31
CA TYR A 91 -6.01 -3.15 -4.70
C TYR A 91 -4.96 -3.36 -3.60
N HIS A 92 -4.43 -4.58 -3.51
CA HIS A 92 -3.22 -4.94 -2.78
C HIS A 92 -2.29 -5.79 -3.65
N GLY A 93 -0.98 -5.65 -3.44
CA GLY A 93 0.02 -6.37 -4.22
C GLY A 93 1.45 -6.11 -3.76
N PRO A 94 2.45 -6.72 -4.44
CA PRO A 94 3.86 -6.47 -4.16
C PRO A 94 4.22 -4.98 -4.29
N GLY A 95 5.06 -4.49 -3.39
CA GLY A 95 5.39 -3.06 -3.30
C GLY A 95 4.45 -2.24 -2.39
N GLN A 96 3.45 -2.89 -1.80
CA GLN A 96 2.52 -2.28 -0.84
C GLN A 96 2.69 -2.94 0.53
N LEU A 97 3.01 -2.14 1.55
CA LEU A 97 3.02 -2.60 2.94
C LEU A 97 1.59 -2.62 3.48
N VAL A 98 1.09 -3.81 3.78
CA VAL A 98 -0.21 -4.03 4.41
C VAL A 98 0.00 -4.33 5.89
N GLY A 99 -0.73 -3.61 6.74
CA GLY A 99 -0.72 -3.81 8.18
C GLY A 99 -2.10 -4.18 8.70
N TYR A 100 -2.17 -5.25 9.49
CA TYR A 100 -3.37 -5.72 10.18
C TYR A 100 -3.18 -5.65 11.70
N PRO A 101 -3.53 -4.52 12.34
CA PRO A 101 -3.58 -4.42 13.79
C PRO A 101 -4.82 -5.16 14.30
N LEU A 102 -4.60 -6.21 15.08
CA LEU A 102 -5.61 -7.06 15.72
C LEU A 102 -5.64 -6.73 17.21
N LEU A 103 -6.38 -5.68 17.56
CA LEU A 103 -6.38 -5.05 18.87
C LEU A 103 -7.75 -5.15 19.55
N ASP A 104 -7.76 -5.24 20.89
CA ASP A 104 -8.98 -5.01 21.69
C ASP A 104 -9.12 -3.55 22.13
N LEU A 105 -9.99 -2.82 21.43
CA LEU A 105 -10.32 -1.43 21.74
C LEU A 105 -11.09 -1.27 23.07
N GLY A 106 -11.53 -2.37 23.69
CA GLY A 106 -12.20 -2.39 24.99
C GLY A 106 -11.28 -2.38 26.20
N ARG A 107 -9.98 -2.57 26.01
CA ARG A 107 -9.03 -2.68 27.14
C ARG A 107 -8.45 -1.36 27.61
N THR A 108 -8.57 -0.32 26.80
CA THR A 108 -8.19 1.04 27.20
C THR A 108 -9.21 1.61 28.19
N SER A 109 -8.78 2.56 29.02
CA SER A 109 -9.64 3.27 29.97
C SER A 109 -9.47 4.78 29.77
N PRO A 110 -10.46 5.50 29.23
CA PRO A 110 -11.72 4.97 28.70
C PRO A 110 -11.52 4.10 27.46
N ALA A 111 -12.52 3.27 27.14
CA ALA A 111 -12.46 2.35 26.02
C ALA A 111 -12.37 3.11 24.69
N MET A 112 -11.37 2.79 23.86
CA MET A 112 -11.03 3.51 22.63
C MET A 112 -12.21 3.50 21.63
N PRO A 113 -12.68 4.67 21.19
CA PRO A 113 -13.66 4.76 20.11
C PRO A 113 -13.08 4.30 18.77
N VAL A 114 -13.89 3.70 17.90
CA VAL A 114 -13.46 3.26 16.56
C VAL A 114 -12.90 4.42 15.73
N ARG A 115 -13.48 5.62 15.85
CA ARG A 115 -12.97 6.81 15.17
C ARG A 115 -11.56 7.17 15.64
N ASP A 116 -11.30 7.11 16.95
CA ASP A 116 -9.96 7.40 17.49
C ASP A 116 -8.95 6.35 17.01
N TYR A 117 -9.33 5.07 16.97
CA TYR A 117 -8.51 4.01 16.39
C TYR A 117 -8.10 4.32 14.95
N VAL A 118 -9.06 4.65 14.08
CA VAL A 118 -8.78 5.01 12.68
C VAL A 118 -7.90 6.26 12.59
N CYS A 119 -8.15 7.28 13.42
CA CYS A 119 -7.30 8.47 13.48
C CYS A 119 -5.86 8.14 13.92
N ARG A 120 -5.68 7.19 14.85
CA ARG A 120 -4.34 6.73 15.26
C ARG A 120 -3.62 5.99 14.14
N LEU A 121 -4.30 5.12 13.39
CA LEU A 121 -3.70 4.49 12.20
C LEU A 121 -3.24 5.54 11.18
N GLN A 122 -4.09 6.53 10.91
CA GLN A 122 -3.75 7.62 10.00
C GLN A 122 -2.54 8.42 10.51
N ARG A 123 -2.52 8.77 11.81
CA ARG A 123 -1.38 9.47 12.42
C ARG A 123 -0.10 8.65 12.40
N THR A 124 -0.16 7.34 12.60
CA THR A 124 1.00 6.45 12.48
C THR A 124 1.61 6.57 11.09
N LEU A 125 0.79 6.45 10.05
CA LEU A 125 1.26 6.54 8.66
C LEU A 125 1.81 7.93 8.33
N GLN A 126 1.10 8.99 8.72
CA GLN A 126 1.54 10.37 8.52
C GLN A 126 2.86 10.67 9.23
N ALA A 127 2.99 10.25 10.49
CA ALA A 127 4.20 10.49 11.27
C ALA A 127 5.40 9.70 10.73
N HIS A 128 5.18 8.46 10.29
CA HIS A 128 6.22 7.66 9.63
C HIS A 128 6.68 8.32 8.33
N LEU A 129 5.74 8.68 7.45
CA LEU A 129 6.02 9.36 6.18
C LEU A 129 6.80 10.67 6.38
N GLN A 130 6.39 11.49 7.34
CA GLN A 130 7.05 12.75 7.65
C GLN A 130 8.44 12.54 8.26
N GLY A 131 8.57 11.61 9.21
CA GLY A 131 9.80 11.38 9.95
C GLY A 131 10.88 10.67 9.13
N ALA A 132 10.50 9.62 8.39
CA ALA A 132 11.44 8.79 7.64
C ALA A 132 11.76 9.36 6.24
N HIS A 133 10.81 10.06 5.61
CA HIS A 133 10.94 10.44 4.20
C HIS A 133 10.72 11.93 3.92
N GLY A 134 10.36 12.73 4.92
CA GLY A 134 10.02 14.15 4.70
C GLY A 134 8.72 14.34 3.91
N ILE A 135 7.87 13.32 3.78
CA ILE A 135 6.64 13.38 3.00
C ILE A 135 5.52 13.97 3.89
N ALA A 136 5.11 15.20 3.57
CA ALA A 136 4.03 15.88 4.26
C ALA A 136 2.65 15.44 3.74
N SER A 137 1.75 15.07 4.65
CA SER A 137 0.37 14.74 4.30
C SER A 137 -0.52 15.99 4.19
N ALA A 138 -1.50 15.94 3.30
CA ALA A 138 -2.55 16.94 3.14
C ALA A 138 -3.86 16.51 3.83
N PRO A 139 -4.66 17.47 4.35
CA PRO A 139 -6.00 17.20 4.87
C PRO A 139 -6.93 16.62 3.79
N SER A 140 -7.84 15.73 4.20
CA SER A 140 -8.85 15.14 3.33
C SER A 140 -10.07 14.72 4.17
N ASP A 141 -11.27 14.87 3.60
CA ASP A 141 -12.51 14.36 4.20
C ASP A 141 -12.64 12.83 4.06
N ASN A 142 -11.81 12.23 3.22
CA ASN A 142 -11.80 10.80 2.96
C ASN A 142 -10.82 10.07 3.86
N THR A 143 -11.13 8.81 4.21
CA THR A 143 -10.23 7.98 5.02
C THR A 143 -8.99 7.55 4.24
N GLY A 144 -7.82 7.80 4.81
CA GLY A 144 -6.52 7.43 4.27
C GLY A 144 -5.48 8.53 4.49
N VAL A 145 -4.33 8.40 3.84
CA VAL A 145 -3.32 9.47 3.80
C VAL A 145 -3.21 9.99 2.38
N PHE A 146 -3.35 11.30 2.26
CA PHE A 146 -3.33 12.03 1.01
C PHE A 146 -2.20 13.04 0.99
N LEU A 147 -1.74 13.39 -0.20
CA LEU A 147 -0.70 14.37 -0.46
C LEU A 147 -1.28 15.48 -1.35
N ASP A 148 -0.74 16.68 -1.17
CA ASP A 148 -0.96 17.79 -2.09
C ASP A 148 0.09 17.71 -3.20
N ASP A 149 -0.34 17.86 -4.44
CA ASP A 149 0.54 17.86 -5.61
C ASP A 149 1.06 19.28 -5.93
N GLY A 150 0.68 20.29 -5.14
CA GLY A 150 1.14 21.67 -5.28
C GLY A 150 0.46 22.44 -6.42
N ASP A 151 -0.58 21.87 -7.02
CA ASP A 151 -1.28 22.41 -8.18
C ASP A 151 -2.52 23.24 -7.83
N GLY A 152 -2.77 23.46 -6.53
CA GLY A 152 -3.90 24.22 -6.01
C GLY A 152 -5.25 23.50 -6.09
N ARG A 153 -5.29 22.23 -6.49
CA ARG A 153 -6.52 21.43 -6.63
C ARG A 153 -6.81 20.52 -5.43
N GLY A 154 -6.04 20.66 -4.36
CA GLY A 154 -6.19 19.94 -3.10
C GLY A 154 -5.57 18.54 -3.13
N ALA A 155 -5.92 17.74 -2.12
CA ALA A 155 -5.29 16.44 -1.86
C ALA A 155 -5.75 15.35 -2.85
N LYS A 156 -5.17 15.33 -4.06
CA LYS A 156 -5.55 14.44 -5.17
C LYS A 156 -4.69 13.18 -5.27
N SER A 157 -3.58 13.10 -4.53
CA SER A 157 -2.73 11.91 -4.48
C SER A 157 -2.95 11.13 -3.18
N LYS A 158 -3.28 9.84 -3.24
CA LYS A 158 -3.46 8.96 -2.07
C LYS A 158 -2.31 7.97 -1.95
N ILE A 159 -1.56 8.05 -0.85
CA ILE A 159 -0.41 7.19 -0.59
C ILE A 159 -0.74 5.98 0.29
N ALA A 160 -1.79 6.10 1.11
CA ALA A 160 -2.24 4.99 1.95
C ALA A 160 -3.76 4.90 2.09
N SER A 161 -4.26 3.68 2.10
CA SER A 161 -5.66 3.34 2.34
C SER A 161 -5.83 2.75 3.74
N ILE A 162 -6.94 3.08 4.40
CA ILE A 162 -7.30 2.51 5.71
C ILE A 162 -8.72 1.97 5.59
N GLY A 163 -8.88 0.69 5.90
CA GLY A 163 -10.14 -0.02 5.87
C GLY A 163 -10.15 -1.06 6.98
N VAL A 164 -10.95 -0.81 8.02
CA VAL A 164 -10.99 -1.65 9.22
C VAL A 164 -12.37 -2.29 9.38
N GLN A 165 -12.42 -3.38 10.13
CA GLN A 165 -13.64 -3.91 10.70
C GLN A 165 -13.46 -4.02 12.22
N VAL A 166 -14.52 -3.73 12.98
CA VAL A 166 -14.52 -3.90 14.43
C VAL A 166 -15.72 -4.76 14.82
N ARG A 167 -15.46 -5.91 15.44
CA ARG A 167 -16.48 -6.86 15.94
C ARG A 167 -16.17 -7.20 17.39
N HIS A 168 -17.15 -7.06 18.27
CA HIS A 168 -16.95 -7.24 19.71
C HIS A 168 -15.79 -6.39 20.27
N ARG A 169 -15.59 -5.17 19.75
CA ARG A 169 -14.45 -4.28 20.07
C ARG A 169 -13.06 -4.77 19.64
N LEU A 170 -12.97 -5.93 19.01
CA LEU A 170 -11.73 -6.44 18.42
C LEU A 170 -11.63 -5.98 16.96
N THR A 171 -10.43 -5.58 16.54
CA THR A 171 -10.18 -5.07 15.18
C THR A 171 -9.68 -6.16 14.23
N THR A 172 -10.10 -6.10 12.97
CA THR A 172 -9.51 -6.84 11.85
C THR A 172 -9.34 -5.90 10.65
N HIS A 173 -8.61 -6.35 9.63
CA HIS A 173 -8.08 -5.52 8.56
C HIS A 173 -7.20 -4.39 9.13
N GLY A 174 -7.06 -3.26 8.44
CA GLY A 174 -6.10 -2.25 8.85
C GLY A 174 -5.79 -1.24 7.76
N PHE A 175 -4.51 -1.14 7.40
CA PHE A 175 -4.01 -0.17 6.44
C PHE A 175 -3.19 -0.81 5.33
N ALA A 176 -3.05 -0.09 4.23
CA ALA A 176 -2.23 -0.43 3.09
C ALA A 176 -1.47 0.82 2.63
N LEU A 177 -0.15 0.81 2.74
CA LEU A 177 0.77 1.89 2.39
C LEU A 177 1.51 1.53 1.12
N ASN A 178 1.40 2.36 0.08
CA ASN A 178 2.12 2.15 -1.16
C ASN A 178 3.59 2.59 -0.97
N VAL A 179 4.50 1.62 -1.01
CA VAL A 179 5.93 1.87 -0.76
C VAL A 179 6.66 2.07 -2.08
N THR A 180 6.49 1.16 -3.04
CA THR A 180 7.08 1.23 -4.38
C THR A 180 6.00 1.56 -5.44
N PRO A 181 6.37 1.90 -6.69
CA PRO A 181 5.37 2.25 -7.72
C PRO A 181 4.64 1.02 -8.30
N SER A 182 5.05 -0.21 -7.96
CA SER A 182 4.49 -1.45 -8.50
C SER A 182 2.96 -1.57 -8.38
N PRO A 183 2.29 -1.10 -7.29
CA PRO A 183 0.84 -1.14 -7.19
C PRO A 183 0.09 -0.12 -8.07
N LEU A 184 0.73 0.97 -8.51
CA LEU A 184 0.01 2.11 -9.12
C LEU A 184 -0.73 1.75 -10.41
N PRO A 185 -0.14 1.00 -11.36
CA PRO A 185 -0.84 0.62 -12.57
C PRO A 185 -2.07 -0.29 -12.36
N TRP A 186 -2.13 -0.98 -11.22
CA TRP A 186 -3.31 -1.75 -10.80
C TRP A 186 -4.41 -0.83 -10.27
N PHE A 187 -4.03 0.22 -9.52
CA PHE A 187 -4.99 1.26 -9.14
C PHE A 187 -5.59 1.96 -10.36
N ASP A 188 -4.84 2.15 -11.45
CA ASP A 188 -5.34 2.77 -12.69
C ASP A 188 -6.42 1.93 -13.40
N GLN A 189 -6.59 0.66 -13.02
CA GLN A 189 -7.63 -0.20 -13.59
C GLN A 189 -9.00 0.04 -12.99
N VAL A 190 -9.09 0.67 -11.81
CA VAL A 190 -10.33 0.72 -11.02
C VAL A 190 -10.54 2.10 -10.40
N VAL A 191 -11.80 2.46 -10.14
CA VAL A 191 -12.09 3.61 -9.28
C VAL A 191 -11.97 3.19 -7.82
N ALA A 192 -10.74 3.24 -7.29
CA ALA A 192 -10.46 2.83 -5.92
C ALA A 192 -11.13 3.78 -4.90
N CYS A 193 -11.71 3.19 -3.84
CA CYS A 193 -12.42 3.92 -2.78
C CYS A 193 -13.57 4.84 -3.26
N GLY A 194 -14.01 4.75 -4.52
CA GLY A 194 -15.06 5.62 -5.08
C GLY A 194 -14.59 7.04 -5.43
N LEU A 195 -13.27 7.28 -5.47
CA LEU A 195 -12.69 8.60 -5.63
C LEU A 195 -12.10 8.76 -7.04
N ALA A 196 -12.95 9.09 -8.02
CA ALA A 196 -12.54 9.17 -9.43
C ALA A 196 -11.43 10.20 -9.69
N ASP A 197 -11.38 11.29 -8.92
CA ASP A 197 -10.37 12.33 -9.08
C ASP A 197 -9.10 12.09 -8.26
N VAL A 198 -8.99 10.99 -7.54
CA VAL A 198 -7.85 10.70 -6.67
C VAL A 198 -6.99 9.62 -7.31
N LYS A 199 -5.70 9.90 -7.46
CA LYS A 199 -4.72 8.94 -7.97
C LYS A 199 -3.93 8.30 -6.84
N ALA A 200 -3.62 7.01 -6.97
CA ALA A 200 -2.69 6.37 -6.08
C ALA A 200 -1.28 6.94 -6.28
N THR A 201 -0.49 6.96 -5.21
CA THR A 201 0.94 7.27 -5.25
C THR A 201 1.71 6.42 -4.25
N ALA A 202 3.04 6.53 -4.21
CA ALA A 202 3.93 5.73 -3.38
C ALA A 202 5.01 6.59 -2.69
N ILE A 203 5.74 5.98 -1.76
CA ILE A 203 6.91 6.60 -1.11
C ILE A 203 8.04 6.79 -2.12
N ALA A 204 8.32 5.75 -2.90
CA ALA A 204 9.22 5.78 -4.04
C ALA A 204 8.82 6.91 -5.01
N GLY A 205 9.79 7.74 -5.39
CA GLY A 205 9.59 8.94 -6.21
C GLY A 205 9.12 10.18 -5.44
N ARG A 206 8.83 10.07 -4.13
CA ARG A 206 8.41 11.21 -3.27
C ARG A 206 9.28 11.43 -2.04
N SER A 207 10.09 10.44 -1.66
CA SER A 207 10.98 10.57 -0.52
C SER A 207 12.04 11.65 -0.75
N GLN A 208 12.27 12.49 0.26
CA GLN A 208 13.33 13.52 0.26
C GLN A 208 14.65 12.99 0.84
N SER A 209 14.58 11.89 1.57
CA SER A 209 15.69 11.33 2.35
C SER A 209 16.24 10.03 1.78
N THR A 210 15.42 9.30 1.01
CA THR A 210 15.75 7.96 0.50
C THR A 210 15.69 7.96 -1.03
N PRO A 211 16.77 7.54 -1.73
CA PRO A 211 16.73 7.31 -3.17
C PRO A 211 15.62 6.33 -3.56
N GLU A 212 14.99 6.55 -4.72
CA GLU A 212 13.83 5.77 -5.16
C GLU A 212 14.10 4.26 -5.25
N ASP A 213 15.29 3.89 -5.73
CA ASP A 213 15.75 2.51 -5.87
C ASP A 213 16.10 1.83 -4.54
N ALA A 214 16.28 2.60 -3.47
CA ALA A 214 16.53 2.11 -2.12
C ALA A 214 15.25 1.93 -1.29
N VAL A 215 14.11 2.45 -1.75
CA VAL A 215 12.82 2.30 -1.05
C VAL A 215 12.29 0.87 -1.23
N SER A 216 12.07 0.17 -0.12
CA SER A 216 11.59 -1.22 -0.10
C SER A 216 10.62 -1.42 1.05
N VAL A 217 9.68 -2.37 0.91
CA VAL A 217 8.69 -2.66 1.96
C VAL A 217 9.37 -3.11 3.24
N GLU A 218 10.41 -3.93 3.12
CA GLU A 218 11.25 -4.42 4.21
C GLU A 218 11.91 -3.26 4.99
N GLY A 219 12.35 -2.22 4.27
CA GLY A 219 12.95 -1.02 4.85
C GLY A 219 11.97 -0.21 5.71
N GLU A 220 10.68 -0.30 5.42
CA GLU A 220 9.64 0.46 6.15
C GLU A 220 9.20 -0.21 7.47
N ILE A 221 9.48 -1.51 7.65
CA ILE A 221 8.94 -2.31 8.76
C ILE A 221 9.34 -1.73 10.12
N ALA A 222 10.63 -1.45 10.33
CA ALA A 222 11.12 -0.98 11.62
C ALA A 222 10.53 0.39 11.99
N GLY A 223 10.50 1.34 11.05
CA GLY A 223 9.96 2.68 11.28
C GLY A 223 8.45 2.68 11.53
N ILE A 224 7.70 1.82 10.82
CA ILE A 224 6.27 1.65 11.03
C ILE A 224 5.98 1.04 12.40
N VAL A 225 6.72 0.00 12.81
CA VAL A 225 6.56 -0.63 14.13
C VAL A 225 6.83 0.37 15.26
N ASP A 226 7.95 1.10 15.20
CA ASP A 226 8.31 2.11 16.20
C ASP A 226 7.23 3.21 16.28
N THR A 227 6.87 3.77 15.13
CA THR A 227 5.86 4.84 15.06
C THR A 227 4.50 4.36 15.56
N PHE A 228 4.11 3.12 15.23
CA PHE A 228 2.88 2.51 15.71
C PHE A 228 2.89 2.39 17.24
N GLY A 229 3.95 1.82 17.83
CA GLY A 229 4.10 1.70 19.27
C GLY A 229 3.99 3.04 19.99
N ARG A 230 4.68 4.06 19.48
CA ARG A 230 4.63 5.43 20.03
C ARG A 230 3.23 6.04 19.98
N ILE A 231 2.54 5.97 18.84
CA ILE A 231 1.19 6.55 18.65
C ILE A 231 0.13 5.82 19.48
N PHE A 232 0.27 4.51 19.63
CA PHE A 232 -0.61 3.71 20.48
C PHE A 232 -0.20 3.71 21.96
N SER A 233 0.97 4.27 22.28
CA SER A 233 1.56 4.26 23.63
C SER A 233 1.64 2.84 24.19
N ARG A 234 2.17 1.94 23.36
CA ARG A 234 2.32 0.50 23.63
C ARG A 234 3.72 0.07 23.24
N ASP A 235 4.32 -0.76 24.09
CA ASP A 235 5.55 -1.46 23.74
C ASP A 235 5.30 -2.39 22.56
N MET A 236 6.31 -2.56 21.71
CA MET A 236 6.26 -3.42 20.53
C MET A 236 7.30 -4.51 20.68
N GLU A 237 6.87 -5.76 20.56
CA GLU A 237 7.77 -6.92 20.66
C GLU A 237 7.58 -7.83 19.46
N ARG A 238 8.67 -8.40 18.95
CA ARG A 238 8.58 -9.36 17.86
C ARG A 238 7.96 -10.66 18.37
N LEU A 239 6.94 -11.16 17.67
CA LEU A 239 6.34 -12.45 17.98
C LEU A 239 7.36 -13.58 17.76
N GLU A 240 7.63 -14.35 18.81
CA GLU A 240 8.41 -15.58 18.72
C GLU A 240 7.54 -16.76 18.30
N LEU A 241 7.83 -17.36 17.14
CA LEU A 241 7.08 -18.50 16.60
C LEU A 241 7.57 -19.83 17.19
N LYS A 242 7.40 -20.02 18.49
CA LYS A 242 7.84 -21.24 19.20
C LYS A 242 6.71 -22.24 19.42
N GLN A 243 5.55 -21.76 19.87
CA GLN A 243 4.43 -22.62 20.28
C GLN A 243 3.12 -21.81 20.34
N GLY A 244 2.00 -22.50 20.13
CA GLY A 244 0.65 -21.97 20.30
C GLY A 244 -0.07 -21.75 18.97
N GLU A 245 -1.40 -21.78 19.04
CA GLU A 245 -2.28 -21.80 17.87
C GLU A 245 -2.03 -20.65 16.87
N VAL A 246 -1.69 -19.46 17.36
CA VAL A 246 -1.33 -18.31 16.49
C VAL A 246 0.02 -18.53 15.80
N ALA A 247 1.01 -19.07 16.50
CA ALA A 247 2.33 -19.33 15.93
C ALA A 247 2.23 -20.43 14.86
N ASP A 248 1.49 -21.50 15.13
CA ASP A 248 1.27 -22.61 14.20
C ASP A 248 0.58 -22.13 12.91
N ALA A 249 -0.46 -21.30 13.04
CA ALA A 249 -1.18 -20.74 11.89
C ALA A 249 -0.33 -19.75 11.07
N ILE A 250 0.58 -19.00 11.71
CA ILE A 250 1.54 -18.14 11.00
C ILE A 250 2.52 -18.98 10.21
N LEU A 251 3.10 -20.03 10.82
CA LEU A 251 4.04 -20.94 10.15
C LEU A 251 3.39 -21.66 8.97
N GLU A 252 2.14 -22.10 9.12
CA GLU A 252 1.36 -22.69 8.03
C GLU A 252 1.15 -21.68 6.88
N LEU A 253 0.81 -20.43 7.20
CA LEU A 253 0.63 -19.39 6.19
C LEU A 253 1.94 -19.07 5.45
N GLU A 254 3.07 -19.04 6.15
CA GLU A 254 4.39 -18.92 5.52
C GLU A 254 4.69 -20.10 4.58
N ASP A 255 4.33 -21.33 4.97
CA ASP A 255 4.49 -22.51 4.11
C ASP A 255 3.62 -22.44 2.85
N ILE A 256 2.39 -21.95 2.97
CA ILE A 256 1.52 -21.69 1.81
C ILE A 256 2.17 -20.67 0.86
N ALA A 257 2.79 -19.64 1.43
CA ALA A 257 3.51 -18.63 0.64
C ALA A 257 4.65 -19.26 -0.16
N ARG A 258 5.50 -20.07 0.51
CA ARG A 258 6.64 -20.78 -0.09
C ARG A 258 6.23 -21.76 -1.18
N LYS A 259 5.25 -22.64 -0.92
CA LYS A 259 4.86 -23.74 -1.84
C LYS A 259 4.41 -23.23 -3.21
N ARG A 260 3.64 -22.14 -3.25
CA ARG A 260 3.16 -21.58 -4.52
C ARG A 260 4.25 -20.85 -5.31
N GLU A 261 5.29 -20.33 -4.66
CA GLU A 261 6.43 -19.72 -5.35
C GLU A 261 7.24 -20.79 -6.10
N THR A 262 7.46 -21.94 -5.46
CA THR A 262 8.13 -23.10 -6.09
C THR A 262 7.36 -23.66 -7.28
N SER A 263 6.02 -23.66 -7.24
CA SER A 263 5.19 -24.09 -8.38
C SER A 263 5.32 -23.16 -9.59
N VAL A 264 5.41 -21.84 -9.37
CA VAL A 264 5.64 -20.86 -10.45
C VAL A 264 7.03 -21.04 -11.08
N ILE A 265 8.07 -21.25 -10.27
CA ILE A 265 9.44 -21.49 -10.75
C ILE A 265 9.55 -22.80 -11.54
N THR A 266 8.85 -23.85 -11.09
CA THR A 266 8.87 -25.17 -11.77
C THR A 266 8.20 -25.13 -13.14
N ILE A 267 7.12 -24.35 -13.29
CA ILE A 267 6.46 -24.13 -14.59
C ILE A 267 7.35 -23.30 -15.53
N ALA A 268 8.08 -22.32 -15.00
CA ALA A 268 9.05 -21.54 -15.78
C ALA A 268 10.29 -22.37 -16.21
N GLY A 269 10.67 -23.39 -15.43
CA GLY A 269 11.84 -24.25 -15.68
C GLY A 269 11.64 -25.37 -16.72
N THR A 270 10.40 -25.66 -17.13
CA THR A 270 10.09 -26.74 -18.10
C THR A 270 9.75 -26.24 -19.51
N SER A 271 9.88 -24.95 -19.77
CA SER A 271 9.73 -24.38 -21.12
C SER A 271 11.05 -23.74 -21.58
N SER A 272 11.79 -24.44 -22.44
CA SER A 272 12.63 -23.74 -23.42
C SER A 272 11.66 -22.93 -24.30
N HIS A 273 11.62 -21.61 -24.07
CA HIS A 273 10.68 -20.59 -24.60
C HIS A 273 9.44 -20.27 -23.75
N GLY A 274 9.61 -20.07 -22.43
CA GLY A 274 8.60 -19.46 -21.57
C GLY A 274 8.71 -17.93 -21.53
N HIS A 275 7.86 -17.23 -22.30
CA HIS A 275 7.62 -15.81 -22.11
C HIS A 275 6.94 -15.57 -20.77
N ILE A 276 7.54 -14.76 -19.89
CA ILE A 276 6.78 -14.10 -18.83
C ILE A 276 5.86 -13.10 -19.54
N LEU A 277 4.57 -13.38 -19.58
CA LEU A 277 3.58 -12.46 -20.14
C LEU A 277 3.50 -11.22 -19.24
N CYS A 278 4.34 -10.22 -19.54
CA CYS A 278 4.05 -8.84 -19.21
C CYS A 278 2.80 -8.44 -20.01
N PRO A 279 1.75 -7.87 -19.41
CA PRO A 279 0.68 -7.26 -20.17
C PRO A 279 1.25 -6.13 -21.04
N PRO A 280 0.65 -5.85 -22.22
CA PRO A 280 1.20 -4.88 -23.17
C PRO A 280 1.33 -3.50 -22.51
N GLY A 281 2.56 -3.02 -22.31
CA GLY A 281 2.86 -1.71 -21.71
C GLY A 281 3.89 -1.69 -20.57
N PHE A 282 4.31 -2.85 -20.04
CA PHE A 282 5.29 -2.91 -18.95
C PHE A 282 6.68 -3.30 -19.47
N ARG A 283 7.73 -2.55 -19.09
CA ARG A 283 9.12 -2.93 -19.36
C ARG A 283 9.60 -3.94 -18.29
N GLU A 284 10.29 -4.98 -18.74
CA GLU A 284 10.90 -6.01 -17.89
C GLU A 284 11.81 -5.39 -16.82
N ALA A 285 11.52 -5.64 -15.53
CA ALA A 285 12.48 -5.48 -14.46
C ALA A 285 13.25 -6.80 -14.32
N ARG A 286 14.47 -6.84 -14.85
CA ARG A 286 15.36 -8.00 -14.76
C ARG A 286 15.99 -8.05 -13.36
N LEU A 287 15.49 -8.89 -12.48
CA LEU A 287 16.19 -9.30 -11.26
C LEU A 287 17.33 -10.25 -11.65
N GLU A 288 18.56 -9.73 -11.74
CA GLU A 288 19.75 -10.57 -11.84
C GLU A 288 20.10 -11.15 -10.46
N VAL A 289 19.62 -12.36 -10.20
CA VAL A 289 20.13 -13.18 -9.10
C VAL A 289 21.47 -13.76 -9.54
N LYS A 290 22.59 -13.16 -9.09
CA LYS A 290 23.92 -13.77 -9.21
C LYS A 290 23.96 -15.06 -8.40
N LYS A 291 23.87 -16.21 -9.07
CA LYS A 291 24.19 -17.53 -8.50
C LYS A 291 25.71 -17.71 -8.53
N GLU A 292 26.35 -17.55 -7.38
CA GLU A 292 27.63 -18.20 -7.12
C GLU A 292 27.36 -19.51 -6.36
N PHE A 293 27.63 -20.63 -7.01
CA PHE A 293 27.88 -21.90 -6.32
C PHE A 293 29.03 -22.61 -7.02
N ASN A 294 30.09 -22.84 -6.26
CA ASN A 294 31.35 -23.43 -6.64
C ASN A 294 31.35 -24.91 -6.23
N LEU A 295 31.84 -25.81 -7.09
CA LEU A 295 32.20 -27.20 -6.76
C LEU A 295 33.16 -27.75 -7.83
N ASP A 296 34.44 -27.63 -7.50
CA ASP A 296 35.56 -28.57 -7.70
C ASP A 296 35.83 -29.33 -9.01
N GLN A 297 37.07 -29.08 -9.48
CA GLN A 297 38.05 -29.95 -10.15
C GLN A 297 37.93 -30.23 -11.67
N CYS A 298 38.87 -29.66 -12.47
CA CYS A 298 40.03 -30.41 -13.00
C CYS A 298 40.90 -29.60 -14.01
N THR A 299 42.19 -29.52 -13.66
CA THR A 299 43.41 -29.54 -14.51
C THR A 299 43.65 -28.56 -15.69
N VAL A 300 44.72 -27.77 -15.51
CA VAL A 300 45.90 -27.58 -16.40
C VAL A 300 45.71 -26.93 -17.78
N ASN A 301 46.14 -25.65 -17.83
CA ASN A 301 47.00 -25.04 -18.87
C ASN A 301 46.37 -24.60 -20.21
N LYS A 302 46.27 -23.28 -20.43
CA LYS A 302 47.04 -22.53 -21.46
C LYS A 302 46.50 -21.09 -21.66
N ARG A 303 47.43 -20.14 -21.50
CA ARG A 303 47.67 -18.89 -22.26
C ARG A 303 46.48 -17.99 -22.67
N CYS A 304 46.56 -16.75 -22.19
CA CYS A 304 46.07 -15.55 -22.87
C CYS A 304 46.73 -15.40 -24.26
N PRO A 305 46.04 -14.77 -25.23
CA PRO A 305 46.68 -13.62 -25.85
C PRO A 305 45.75 -12.40 -26.01
N SER A 306 46.41 -11.27 -25.75
CA SER A 306 46.17 -9.90 -26.22
C SER A 306 45.78 -9.75 -27.69
N GLN A 307 45.00 -8.69 -27.99
CA GLN A 307 45.20 -7.74 -29.10
C GLN A 307 44.12 -6.64 -28.97
N GLU A 308 44.44 -5.41 -28.52
CA GLU A 308 45.02 -4.29 -29.28
C GLU A 308 44.18 -3.76 -30.47
N ALA A 309 43.55 -2.62 -30.20
CA ALA A 309 43.71 -1.33 -30.89
C ALA A 309 43.03 -1.02 -32.25
N ARG A 310 42.74 0.30 -32.39
CA ARG A 310 42.37 1.15 -33.56
C ARG A 310 40.87 1.30 -33.79
N ASN A 311 40.27 2.48 -33.98
CA ASN A 311 40.72 3.83 -34.40
C ASN A 311 39.66 4.86 -33.88
N GLN A 312 39.99 6.00 -33.23
CA GLN A 312 40.23 7.35 -33.81
C GLN A 312 39.38 7.67 -35.08
N GLN A 313 38.78 8.83 -35.35
CA GLN A 313 38.66 10.18 -34.78
C GLN A 313 38.05 11.04 -35.92
N GLN A 314 37.10 11.96 -35.68
CA GLN A 314 36.83 13.21 -36.45
C GLN A 314 35.54 13.88 -35.93
N LYS A 315 35.59 14.98 -35.15
CA LYS A 315 35.75 16.41 -35.49
C LYS A 315 34.52 17.08 -36.17
N ARG A 316 33.86 17.91 -35.35
CA ARG A 316 33.00 19.12 -35.54
C ARG A 316 33.44 20.07 -36.68
N PRO A 317 32.62 21.05 -37.20
CA PRO A 317 32.03 22.16 -36.41
C PRO A 317 30.71 22.82 -36.87
N ALA A 318 30.29 23.81 -36.06
CA ALA A 318 29.08 24.63 -36.12
C ALA A 318 29.05 25.70 -37.23
N ARG A 319 27.85 26.24 -37.52
CA ARG A 319 27.63 27.63 -37.97
C ARG A 319 26.24 28.16 -37.58
N VAL A 320 26.22 29.48 -37.37
CA VAL A 320 25.19 30.41 -36.85
C VAL A 320 24.57 31.22 -38.01
N PHE A 321 23.44 31.91 -37.70
CA PHE A 321 22.74 33.07 -38.34
C PHE A 321 21.29 32.71 -38.75
N GLY A 322 20.24 33.50 -38.48
CA GLY A 322 20.08 34.79 -37.80
C GLY A 322 18.59 35.25 -37.80
N VAL A 323 18.24 36.06 -36.78
CA VAL A 323 17.38 37.28 -36.71
C VAL A 323 16.11 37.45 -37.59
N GLY A 324 15.01 37.91 -36.94
CA GLY A 324 13.90 38.71 -37.51
C GLY A 324 12.56 38.49 -36.74
N LEU A 325 12.21 39.22 -35.67
CA LEU A 325 11.64 40.58 -35.48
C LEU A 325 10.20 40.83 -36.01
N ALA A 326 9.34 41.31 -35.07
CA ALA A 326 8.17 42.21 -35.21
C ALA A 326 6.83 41.64 -35.77
N SER A 327 5.62 42.10 -35.43
CA SER A 327 5.00 42.93 -34.36
C SER A 327 3.49 43.13 -34.69
N ARG A 328 2.67 43.56 -33.70
CA ARG A 328 1.32 44.23 -33.79
C ARG A 328 0.10 43.32 -34.06
N GLY A 329 -1.11 43.55 -33.53
CA GLY A 329 -1.75 44.60 -32.69
C GLY A 329 -3.04 44.01 -32.05
N ALA A 330 -3.53 44.44 -30.87
CA ALA A 330 -4.25 45.67 -30.50
C ALA A 330 -5.78 45.68 -30.79
N ALA A 331 -6.53 46.14 -29.77
CA ALA A 331 -7.94 46.61 -29.66
C ALA A 331 -9.02 45.58 -29.26
N LEU A 332 -9.74 45.68 -28.12
CA LEU A 332 -10.64 46.72 -27.51
C LEU A 332 -12.11 46.68 -28.00
N ARG A 333 -13.04 46.41 -27.06
CA ARG A 333 -14.37 47.05 -26.77
C ARG A 333 -15.27 46.03 -26.02
N ASP A 334 -15.64 46.19 -24.76
CA ASP A 334 -16.61 47.11 -24.09
C ASP A 334 -18.09 46.99 -24.52
N LEU A 335 -18.95 46.58 -23.55
CA LEU A 335 -20.38 46.90 -23.29
C LEU A 335 -20.91 45.85 -22.27
N ARG A 336 -21.02 46.05 -20.95
CA ARG A 336 -21.73 46.99 -20.04
C ARG A 336 -23.27 46.87 -20.00
N LEU A 337 -23.77 46.79 -18.75
CA LEU A 337 -25.13 47.05 -18.20
C LEU A 337 -26.10 45.84 -18.26
N GLY A 338 -26.87 45.44 -17.25
CA GLY A 338 -27.29 45.87 -15.91
C GLY A 338 -28.38 44.85 -15.48
N GLY A 339 -28.91 44.69 -14.27
CA GLY A 339 -28.82 45.34 -12.97
C GLY A 339 -29.54 44.44 -11.94
N LEU A 340 -29.19 44.62 -10.67
CA LEU A 340 -29.98 44.30 -9.47
C LEU A 340 -30.94 45.50 -9.20
N PRO A 341 -31.81 45.57 -8.14
CA PRO A 341 -31.90 44.74 -6.92
C PRO A 341 -33.35 44.48 -6.38
N HIS A 342 -33.41 43.93 -5.15
CA HIS A 342 -34.49 43.94 -4.14
C HIS A 342 -35.56 42.84 -4.23
N ALA A 343 -36.10 42.24 -3.16
CA ALA A 343 -35.90 42.34 -1.71
C ALA A 343 -36.84 41.33 -0.99
N ILE A 344 -36.35 40.71 0.09
CA ILE A 344 -36.99 40.51 1.43
C ILE A 344 -38.36 39.79 1.51
N PHE A 345 -38.45 38.63 2.21
CA PHE A 345 -39.07 38.47 3.56
C PHE A 345 -39.08 37.00 4.05
N SER A 346 -38.65 36.84 5.32
CA SER A 346 -38.98 35.89 6.42
C SER A 346 -39.76 34.59 6.14
N SER A 347 -39.63 33.49 6.88
CA SER A 347 -39.51 33.39 8.34
C SER A 347 -39.16 31.95 8.81
N SER A 348 -38.44 31.90 9.92
CA SER A 348 -38.32 30.87 10.96
C SER A 348 -39.43 29.79 11.11
N ILE A 349 -39.06 28.57 11.54
CA ILE A 349 -39.39 27.99 12.87
C ILE A 349 -38.76 26.58 13.08
N ASN A 350 -38.36 26.34 14.34
CA ASN A 350 -37.83 25.16 15.02
C ASN A 350 -38.71 23.89 15.03
N SER A 351 -38.05 22.73 15.17
CA SER A 351 -38.27 21.66 16.20
C SER A 351 -37.46 20.42 15.77
N ALA A 352 -36.50 19.86 16.51
CA ALA A 352 -36.46 19.32 17.87
C ALA A 352 -37.33 18.05 18.09
N SER A 353 -36.62 16.93 18.30
CA SER A 353 -36.98 15.72 19.05
C SER A 353 -37.94 14.70 18.42
N ILE A 354 -37.42 13.51 18.07
CA ILE A 354 -37.46 12.25 18.85
C ILE A 354 -36.35 11.32 18.32
#